data_AF-A0A2E6H7W4-F1
#
_entry.id   AF-A0A2E6H7W4-F1
#
_cell.length_a   1.000
_cell.length_b   1.000
_cell.length_c   1.000
_cell.angle_alpha   90.00
_cell.angle_beta   90.00
_cell.angle_gamma   90.00
#
_symmetry.space_group_name_H-M   'P 1'
#
loop_
_entity.id
_entity.type
_entity.pdbx_description
1 polymer ?
#
loop_
_entity_poly.entity_id
_entity_poly.type
_entity_poly.pdbx_seq_one_letter_code
_entity_poly.pdbx_strand_id
1 'polypeptide(L)'
;MDGNDNVTIYRDVAGVPTPTEMNMASRAASQLDKHYKGYRWQVAVRGAVAIVRNPALSADMGYFINLNDPSVTFEDAIMRAGGEILERHNLRRGNVDLTSYAEEASKSPW
;
A
#
# COMPACT_ATOMS: atom_id res chain seq x y z
N MET A 1 -28.32 0.19 20.48
CA MET A 1 -27.32 1.24 20.14
C MET A 1 -26.37 1.32 21.31
N ASP A 2 -25.11 1.66 21.01
CA ASP A 2 -23.90 1.68 21.86
C ASP A 2 -23.15 0.33 21.84
N GLY A 3 -21.90 0.23 21.36
CA GLY A 3 -20.98 1.21 20.83
C GLY A 3 -19.65 0.53 20.48
N ASN A 4 -18.94 1.07 19.47
CA ASN A 4 -17.52 0.80 19.17
C ASN A 4 -17.10 -0.48 18.41
N ASP A 5 -18.00 -1.20 17.73
CA ASP A 5 -17.66 -2.49 17.09
C ASP A 5 -16.96 -2.42 15.71
N ASN A 6 -16.76 -1.23 15.14
CA ASN A 6 -16.18 -1.07 13.79
C ASN A 6 -14.96 -0.14 13.71
N VAL A 7 -14.34 0.18 14.85
CA VAL A 7 -13.22 1.15 14.89
C VAL A 7 -11.98 0.49 15.48
N THR A 8 -11.04 0.14 14.60
CA THR A 8 -9.64 -0.05 14.98
C THR A 8 -8.92 1.29 14.85
N ILE A 9 -8.53 1.88 15.98
CA ILE A 9 -7.70 3.08 16.03
C ILE A 9 -6.28 2.71 15.58
N TYR A 10 -5.86 3.15 14.39
CA TYR A 10 -4.44 3.15 14.02
C TYR A 10 -3.74 4.32 14.73
N ARG A 11 -3.43 4.16 16.01
CA ARG A 11 -2.45 5.03 16.65
C ARG A 11 -1.09 4.46 16.30
N ASP A 12 -0.41 5.05 15.32
CA ASP A 12 1.03 4.83 15.16
C ASP A 12 1.74 5.52 16.35
N VAL A 13 1.67 4.89 17.52
CA VAL A 13 2.47 5.22 18.71
C VAL A 13 3.63 4.22 18.86
N ALA A 14 3.91 3.43 17.83
CA ALA A 14 5.06 2.54 17.81
C ALA A 14 6.31 3.37 17.47
N GLY A 15 7.42 3.10 18.17
CA GLY A 15 8.67 3.82 17.98
C GLY A 15 9.20 3.80 16.55
N VAL A 16 10.31 4.51 16.34
CA VAL A 16 11.05 4.52 15.06
C VAL A 16 11.14 3.09 14.49
N PRO A 17 10.74 2.85 13.24
CA PRO A 17 10.81 1.52 12.66
C PRO A 17 12.21 0.92 12.80
N THR A 18 12.27 -0.36 13.11
CA THR A 18 13.53 -1.08 13.20
C THR A 18 14.24 -1.10 11.85
N PRO A 19 15.58 -1.27 11.82
CA PRO A 19 16.31 -1.43 10.56
C PRO A 19 15.77 -2.54 9.66
N THR A 20 15.31 -3.65 10.25
CA THR A 20 14.69 -4.75 9.50
C THR A 20 13.38 -4.32 8.83
N GLU A 21 12.50 -3.62 9.54
CA GLU A 21 11.25 -3.11 8.99
C GLU A 21 11.51 -2.08 7.88
N MET A 22 12.51 -1.20 8.04
CA MET A 22 12.91 -0.26 6.99
C MET A 22 13.43 -0.99 5.74
N ASN A 23 14.26 -2.02 5.92
CA ASN A 23 14.76 -2.83 4.81
C ASN A 23 13.63 -3.57 4.08
N MET A 24 12.67 -4.13 4.82
CA MET A 24 11.50 -4.78 4.24
C MET A 24 10.60 -3.79 3.49
N ALA A 25 10.35 -2.61 4.06
CA ALA A 25 9.60 -1.54 3.40
C ALA A 25 10.29 -1.08 2.11
N SER A 26 11.62 -0.93 2.12
CA SER A 26 12.41 -0.61 0.92
C SER A 26 12.30 -1.71 -0.13
N ARG A 27 12.40 -2.97 0.26
CA ARG A 27 12.25 -4.13 -0.64
C ARG A 27 10.86 -4.16 -1.29
N ALA A 28 9.80 -3.90 -0.52
CA ALA A 28 8.45 -3.78 -1.03
C ALA A 28 8.30 -2.60 -2.00
N ALA A 29 8.86 -1.44 -1.69
CA ALA A 29 8.85 -0.28 -2.58
C ALA A 29 9.55 -0.59 -3.91
N SER A 30 10.71 -1.27 -3.87
CA SER A 30 11.41 -1.72 -5.09
C SER A 30 10.59 -2.73 -5.90
N GLN A 31 9.88 -3.63 -5.22
CA GLN A 31 9.00 -4.59 -5.89
C GLN A 31 7.82 -3.88 -6.58
N LEU A 32 7.21 -2.88 -5.93
CA LEU A 32 6.16 -2.07 -6.55
C LEU A 32 6.69 -1.26 -7.73
N ASP A 33 7.84 -0.59 -7.61
CA ASP A 33 8.42 0.19 -8.71
C ASP A 33 8.81 -0.69 -9.92
N LYS A 34 9.32 -1.90 -9.65
CA LYS A 34 9.64 -2.89 -10.69
C LYS A 34 8.41 -3.28 -11.52
N HIS A 35 7.26 -3.50 -10.88
CA HIS A 35 6.04 -3.97 -11.55
C HIS A 35 5.13 -2.83 -12.01
N TYR A 36 5.15 -1.70 -11.32
CA TYR A 36 4.24 -0.57 -11.48
C TYR A 36 5.02 0.75 -11.53
N LYS A 37 5.88 0.86 -12.54
CA LYS A 37 6.83 1.97 -12.67
C LYS A 37 6.13 3.31 -12.84
N GLY A 38 6.58 4.29 -12.07
CA GLY A 38 6.10 5.68 -12.15
C GLY A 38 4.82 5.98 -11.36
N TYR A 39 4.20 4.97 -10.76
CA TYR A 39 3.16 5.17 -9.75
C TYR A 39 3.79 5.58 -8.40
N ARG A 40 3.05 6.34 -7.60
CA ARG A 40 3.48 6.69 -6.24
C ARG A 40 3.06 5.61 -5.27
N TRP A 41 3.99 5.20 -4.41
CA TRP A 41 3.75 4.19 -3.39
C TRP A 41 4.19 4.70 -2.03
N GLN A 42 3.38 4.42 -1.02
CA GLN A 42 3.78 4.52 0.38
C GLN A 42 3.69 3.11 0.95
N VAL A 43 4.79 2.67 1.56
CA VAL A 43 4.87 1.36 2.21
C VAL A 43 5.36 1.53 3.64
N ALA A 44 4.70 0.86 4.57
CA ALA A 44 5.16 0.69 5.93
C ALA A 44 5.17 -0.79 6.30
N VAL A 45 6.15 -1.22 7.10
CA VAL A 45 6.16 -2.55 7.71
C VAL A 45 6.27 -2.35 9.22
N ARG A 46 5.38 -3.00 9.97
CA ARG A 46 5.36 -2.98 11.44
C ARG A 46 5.05 -4.37 11.95
N GLY A 47 6.01 -4.99 12.64
CA GLY A 47 5.93 -6.39 13.05
C GLY A 47 5.59 -7.30 11.87
N ALA A 48 4.47 -8.02 11.98
CA ALA A 48 4.00 -8.97 10.96
C ALA A 48 3.01 -8.35 9.96
N VAL A 49 2.95 -7.02 9.83
CA VAL A 49 2.02 -6.34 8.92
C VAL A 49 2.77 -5.44 7.95
N ALA A 50 2.51 -5.60 6.65
CA ALA A 50 2.86 -4.63 5.63
C ALA A 50 1.63 -3.81 5.24
N ILE A 51 1.80 -2.50 5.08
CA ILE A 51 0.77 -1.56 4.65
C ILE A 51 1.22 -1.01 3.30
N VAL A 52 0.38 -1.14 2.28
CA VAL A 52 0.63 -0.61 0.93
C VAL A 52 -0.45 0.39 0.57
N ARG A 53 -0.05 1.59 0.19
CA ARG A 53 -0.93 2.70 -0.19
C ARG A 53 -0.44 3.41 -1.43
N ASN A 54 -1.36 4.05 -2.15
CA ASN A 54 -1.05 5.06 -3.14
C ASN A 54 -1.67 6.41 -2.69
N PRO A 55 -0.89 7.26 -2.00
CA PRO A 55 -1.43 8.49 -1.40
C PRO A 55 -1.87 9.54 -2.43
N ALA A 56 -1.52 9.37 -3.72
CA ALA A 56 -2.04 10.23 -4.77
C ALA A 56 -3.47 9.86 -5.17
N LEU A 57 -3.87 8.60 -4.98
CA LEU A 57 -5.20 8.10 -5.35
C LEU A 57 -6.19 8.10 -4.19
N SER A 58 -5.69 7.95 -2.95
CA SER A 58 -6.50 8.02 -1.74
C SER A 58 -5.62 8.19 -0.50
N ALA A 59 -6.02 9.07 0.43
CA ALA A 59 -5.38 9.20 1.73
C ALA A 59 -5.76 8.06 2.70
N ASP A 60 -6.99 7.56 2.59
CA ASP A 60 -7.57 6.62 3.56
C ASP A 60 -7.54 5.17 3.12
N MET A 61 -7.44 4.89 1.81
CA MET A 61 -7.46 3.53 1.29
C MET A 61 -6.07 2.92 1.12
N GLY A 62 -5.98 1.63 1.42
CA GLY A 62 -4.78 0.81 1.21
C GLY A 62 -5.04 -0.64 1.55
N TYR A 63 -3.98 -1.44 1.44
CA TYR A 63 -4.00 -2.85 1.81
C TYR A 63 -3.13 -3.10 3.03
N PHE A 64 -3.66 -3.91 3.94
CA PHE A 64 -2.94 -4.47 5.08
C PHE A 64 -2.67 -5.94 4.78
N ILE A 65 -1.41 -6.32 4.77
CA ILE A 65 -0.94 -7.64 4.38
C ILE A 65 -0.40 -8.32 5.64
N ASN A 66 -0.92 -9.50 5.94
CA ASN A 66 -0.39 -10.36 7.00
C ASN A 66 0.87 -11.07 6.49
N LEU A 67 2.03 -10.71 7.05
CA LEU A 67 3.34 -11.25 6.66
C LEU A 67 3.63 -12.64 7.25
N ASN A 68 2.79 -13.13 8.14
CA ASN A 68 2.89 -14.49 8.68
C ASN A 68 2.16 -15.52 7.81
N ASP A 69 1.46 -15.10 6.75
CA ASP A 69 0.79 -16.03 5.84
C ASP A 69 1.83 -16.78 4.98
N PRO A 70 2.00 -18.10 5.16
CA PRO A 70 2.99 -18.88 4.42
C PRO A 70 2.52 -19.22 2.99
N SER A 71 1.26 -18.97 2.64
CA SER A 71 0.68 -19.37 1.35
C SER A 71 1.11 -18.46 0.20
N VAL A 72 1.66 -17.28 0.51
CA VAL A 72 2.07 -16.28 -0.48
C VAL A 72 3.45 -15.74 -0.11
N THR A 73 4.30 -15.53 -1.12
CA THR A 73 5.58 -14.86 -0.88
C THR A 73 5.36 -13.39 -0.56
N PHE A 74 6.28 -12.79 0.18
CA PHE A 74 6.27 -11.35 0.45
C PHE A 74 6.14 -10.53 -0.85
N GLU A 75 6.96 -10.85 -1.86
CA GLU A 75 6.95 -10.20 -3.17
C GLU A 75 5.60 -10.27 -3.86
N ASP A 76 4.99 -11.46 -3.89
CA ASP A 76 3.72 -11.67 -4.58
C ASP A 76 2.59 -10.95 -3.88
N ALA A 77 2.58 -10.96 -2.53
CA ALA A 77 1.59 -10.24 -1.75
C ALA A 77 1.67 -8.72 -2.00
N ILE A 78 2.88 -8.16 -2.01
CA ILE A 78 3.11 -6.74 -2.30
C ILE A 78 2.71 -6.39 -3.74
N MET A 79 3.10 -7.21 -4.72
CA MET A 79 2.74 -7.02 -6.12
C MET A 79 1.22 -7.07 -6.33
N ARG A 80 0.53 -8.04 -5.70
CA ARG A 80 -0.93 -8.18 -5.79
C ARG A 80 -1.63 -6.96 -5.19
N ALA A 81 -1.25 -6.56 -3.98
CA ALA A 81 -1.82 -5.37 -3.33
C ALA A 81 -1.67 -4.10 -4.21
N GLY A 82 -0.50 -3.87 -4.80
CA GLY A 82 -0.30 -2.76 -5.73
C GLY A 82 -1.21 -2.83 -6.96
N GLY A 83 -1.34 -4.03 -7.55
CA GLY A 83 -2.22 -4.28 -8.70
C GLY A 83 -3.68 -4.03 -8.37
N GLU A 84 -4.16 -4.53 -7.24
CA GLU A 84 -5.54 -4.35 -6.79
C GLU A 84 -5.88 -2.88 -6.50
N ILE A 85 -4.93 -2.08 -5.98
CA ILE A 85 -5.11 -0.63 -5.86
C ILE A 85 -5.35 0.00 -7.24
N LEU A 86 -4.49 -0.31 -8.22
CA LEU A 86 -4.62 0.27 -9.56
C LEU A 86 -5.94 -0.15 -10.23
N GLU A 87 -6.28 -1.44 -10.15
CA GLU A 87 -7.53 -1.99 -10.71
C GLU A 87 -8.77 -1.33 -10.09
N ARG A 88 -8.79 -1.06 -8.78
CA ARG A 88 -9.90 -0.35 -8.11
C ARG A 88 -10.10 1.07 -8.66
N HIS A 89 -9.03 1.72 -9.14
CA HIS A 89 -9.08 3.04 -9.76
C HIS A 89 -9.15 2.98 -11.30
N ASN A 90 -9.45 1.82 -11.89
CA ASN A 90 -9.45 1.60 -13.34
C ASN A 90 -8.14 1.98 -14.05
N LEU A 91 -7.01 1.93 -13.34
CA LEU A 91 -5.68 2.24 -13.86
C LEU A 91 -5.00 0.98 -14.38
N ARG A 92 -4.23 1.14 -15.46
CA ARG A 92 -3.50 0.03 -16.08
C ARG A 92 -2.34 -0.42 -15.20
N ARG A 93 -2.18 -1.74 -15.06
CA ARG A 93 -0.96 -2.35 -14.49
C ARG A 93 0.26 -2.13 -15.42
N GLY A 94 1.47 -2.23 -14.86
CA GLY A 94 2.70 -1.93 -15.58
C GLY A 94 3.11 -0.46 -15.45
N ASN A 95 3.65 0.12 -16.53
CA ASN A 95 4.08 1.52 -16.51
C ASN A 95 2.87 2.46 -16.40
N VAL A 96 3.04 3.51 -15.60
CA VAL A 96 2.07 4.60 -15.45
C VAL A 96 1.75 5.24 -16.79
N ASP A 97 0.46 5.48 -17.03
CA ASP A 97 0.00 6.49 -17.96
C ASP A 97 -0.28 7.75 -17.14
N LEU A 98 0.54 8.78 -17.34
CA LEU A 98 0.50 9.98 -16.52
C LEU A 98 -0.82 10.74 -16.65
N THR A 99 -1.50 10.64 -17.78
CA THR A 99 -2.77 11.34 -18.01
C THR A 99 -3.86 10.73 -17.14
N SER A 100 -4.16 9.44 -17.33
CA SER A 100 -5.18 8.74 -16.53
C SER A 100 -4.83 8.73 -15.04
N TYR A 101 -3.55 8.63 -14.69
CA TYR A 101 -3.12 8.69 -13.29
C TYR A 101 -3.35 10.06 -12.65
N ALA A 102 -3.06 11.16 -13.36
CA ALA A 102 -3.31 12.50 -12.85
C ALA A 102 -4.81 12.80 -12.75
N GLU A 103 -5.60 12.33 -13.71
CA GLU A 103 -7.07 12.44 -13.69
C GLU A 103 -7.66 11.72 -12.47
N GLU A 104 -7.27 10.47 -12.21
CA GLU A 104 -7.73 9.76 -11.02
C GLU A 104 -7.25 10.41 -9.72
N ALA A 105 -5.99 10.85 -9.66
CA ALA A 105 -5.45 11.52 -8.49
C ALA A 105 -6.19 12.84 -8.17
N SER A 106 -6.70 13.54 -9.19
CA SER A 106 -7.47 14.78 -9.01
C SER A 106 -8.83 14.57 -8.34
N LYS A 107 -9.33 13.33 -8.32
CA LYS A 107 -10.61 12.97 -7.69
C LYS A 107 -10.48 12.69 -6.20
N SER A 108 -9.25 12.47 -5.71
CA SER A 108 -9.02 12.19 -4.29
C SER A 108 -9.28 13.47 -3.49
N PRO A 109 -10.22 13.48 -2.53
CA PRO A 109 -10.34 14.56 -1.58
C PRO A 109 -9.11 14.46 -0.66
N TRP A 110 -8.23 15.45 -0.73
CA TRP A 110 -7.08 15.57 0.18
C TRP A 110 -7.53 15.64 1.63
#